data_AF-A0A2N5IAT7-F1
#
_entry.id   AF-A0A2N5IAT7-F1
#
_cell.length_a   1.000
_cell.length_b   1.000
_cell.length_c   1.000
_cell.angle_alpha   90.00
_cell.angle_beta   90.00
_cell.angle_gamma   90.00
#
_symmetry.space_group_name_H-M   'P 1'
#
loop_
_entity.id
_entity.type
_entity.pdbx_description
1 polymer ?
#
loop_
_entity_poly.entity_id
_entity_poly.type
_entity_poly.pdbx_seq_one_letter_code
_entity_poly.pdbx_strand_id
1 'polypeptide(L)'
;MSNKMILRKVDAVGRISLPPKLLDQLHLEVGSSVLLYMDGEKVILKKDEKTCVFCGSEDVVVDPTEIEICTTCRQDQGKRTTIIDKRYEKQMIPNGRRIVIPFKIRHQLKIGEGDKLEVWSYDDHLEIINLMDIYKK
;
A
#
# COMPACT_ATOMS: atom_id res chain seq x y z
N MET A 1 10.77 -8.20 7.91
CA MET A 1 10.73 -6.78 8.35
C MET A 1 11.78 -5.92 7.65
N SER A 2 11.43 -5.36 6.49
CA SER A 2 12.23 -4.31 5.86
C SER A 2 11.29 -3.28 5.25
N ASN A 3 10.93 -2.25 6.02
CA ASN A 3 10.16 -1.12 5.49
C ASN A 3 11.11 -0.26 4.65
N LYS A 4 10.80 -0.08 3.36
CA LYS A 4 11.69 0.64 2.43
C LYS A 4 11.12 1.99 2.08
N MET A 5 11.86 3.03 2.47
CA MET A 5 11.62 4.39 2.05
C MET A 5 12.48 4.69 0.82
N ILE A 6 11.85 5.17 -0.25
CA ILE A 6 12.55 5.76 -1.39
C ILE A 6 12.04 7.18 -1.63
N LEU A 7 12.97 8.10 -1.91
CA LEU A 7 12.65 9.44 -2.37
C LEU A 7 12.60 9.46 -3.90
N ARG A 8 11.48 9.91 -4.45
CA ARG A 8 11.29 10.02 -5.91
C ARG A 8 10.69 11.35 -6.29
N LYS A 9 11.23 11.92 -7.37
CA LYS A 9 10.64 13.10 -8.00
C LYS A 9 9.41 12.70 -8.79
N VAL A 10 8.39 13.53 -8.71
CA VAL A 10 7.18 13.39 -9.51
C VAL A 10 7.40 14.02 -10.89
N ASP A 11 7.07 13.28 -11.95
CA ASP A 11 7.14 13.80 -13.31
C ASP A 11 6.00 14.79 -13.62
N ALA A 12 6.08 15.49 -14.76
CA ALA A 12 5.07 16.47 -15.18
C ALA A 12 3.64 15.92 -15.26
N VAL A 13 3.47 14.60 -15.38
CA VAL A 13 2.15 13.93 -15.49
C VAL A 13 1.66 13.43 -14.13
N GLY A 14 2.50 13.43 -13.10
CA GLY A 14 2.17 12.91 -11.78
C GLY A 14 2.60 11.46 -11.55
N ARG A 15 3.59 10.95 -12.29
CA ARG A 15 4.13 9.59 -12.12
C ARG A 15 5.41 9.57 -11.30
N ILE A 16 5.67 8.42 -10.69
CA ILE A 16 6.94 8.10 -10.01
C ILE A 16 7.58 6.86 -10.62
N SER A 17 8.92 6.82 -10.67
CA SER A 17 9.67 5.63 -11.09
C SER A 17 9.96 4.72 -9.90
N LEU A 18 9.56 3.46 -10.01
CA LEU A 18 9.92 2.43 -9.05
C LEU A 18 11.29 1.83 -9.41
N PRO A 19 12.24 1.78 -8.46
CA PRO A 19 13.53 1.16 -8.70
C PRO A 19 13.35 -0.36 -8.92
N PRO A 20 14.17 -0.99 -9.78
CA PRO A 20 14.06 -2.42 -10.09
C PRO A 20 14.13 -3.30 -8.83
N LYS A 21 15.05 -2.98 -7.92
CA LYS A 21 15.20 -3.67 -6.64
C LYS A 21 13.91 -3.73 -5.81
N LEU A 22 13.09 -2.68 -5.84
CA LEU A 22 11.81 -2.67 -5.11
C LEU A 22 10.79 -3.60 -5.79
N LEU A 23 10.74 -3.59 -7.13
CA LEU A 23 9.87 -4.47 -7.89
C LEU A 23 10.22 -5.95 -7.69
N ASP A 24 11.51 -6.28 -7.77
CA ASP A 24 12.00 -7.66 -7.61
C ASP A 24 11.65 -8.22 -6.23
N GLN A 25 11.77 -7.39 -5.19
CA GLN A 25 11.48 -7.80 -3.81
C GLN A 25 10.00 -7.97 -3.54
N LEU A 26 9.17 -7.08 -4.08
CA LEU A 26 7.72 -7.21 -3.97
C LEU A 26 7.17 -8.24 -4.95
N HIS A 27 8.01 -8.91 -5.73
CA HIS A 27 7.60 -9.84 -6.79
C HIS A 27 6.55 -9.18 -7.71
N LEU A 28 6.82 -7.94 -8.12
CA LEU A 28 5.98 -7.13 -9.00
C LEU A 28 6.54 -7.13 -10.42
N GLU A 29 5.70 -7.54 -11.37
CA GLU A 29 6.02 -7.56 -12.78
C GLU A 29 5.20 -6.53 -13.55
N VAL A 30 5.51 -6.36 -14.83
CA VAL A 30 4.67 -5.58 -15.73
C VAL A 30 3.28 -6.21 -15.78
N GLY A 31 2.24 -5.39 -15.61
CA GLY A 31 0.86 -5.86 -15.53
C GLY A 31 0.41 -6.25 -14.12
N SER A 32 1.32 -6.36 -13.14
CA SER A 32 0.92 -6.52 -11.74
C SER A 32 0.13 -5.30 -11.26
N SER A 33 -0.85 -5.56 -10.40
CA SER A 33 -1.60 -4.51 -9.72
C SER A 33 -0.96 -4.19 -8.38
N VAL A 34 -0.97 -2.91 -8.03
CA VAL A 34 -0.58 -2.42 -6.72
C VAL A 34 -1.70 -1.56 -6.16
N LEU A 35 -1.76 -1.51 -4.83
CA LEU A 35 -2.63 -0.65 -4.06
C LEU A 35 -1.79 0.53 -3.56
N LEU A 36 -2.25 1.75 -3.83
CA LEU A 36 -1.65 2.97 -3.31
C LEU A 36 -2.57 3.60 -2.28
N TYR A 37 -2.05 3.93 -1.11
CA TYR A 37 -2.78 4.70 -0.10
C TYR A 37 -1.85 5.71 0.59
N MET A 38 -2.45 6.61 1.36
CA MET A 38 -1.68 7.60 2.12
C MET A 38 -1.63 7.24 3.60
N ASP A 39 -0.48 7.48 4.20
CA ASP A 39 -0.30 7.51 5.64
C ASP A 39 0.35 8.84 6.03
N GLY A 40 -0.48 9.80 6.48
CA GLY A 40 -0.05 11.18 6.66
C GLY A 40 0.47 11.79 5.34
N GLU A 41 1.75 12.15 5.32
CA GLU A 41 2.45 12.71 4.15
C GLU A 41 3.12 11.65 3.26
N LYS A 42 3.00 10.37 3.63
CA LYS A 42 3.65 9.25 2.93
C LYS A 42 2.69 8.62 1.94
N VAL A 43 3.24 8.16 0.81
CA VAL A 43 2.51 7.26 -0.09
C VAL A 43 3.00 5.85 0.14
N ILE A 44 2.07 4.98 0.51
CA ILE A 44 2.33 3.57 0.74
C ILE A 44 1.93 2.80 -0.51
N LEU A 45 2.83 1.92 -0.94
CA LEU A 45 2.64 0.95 -2.00
C LEU A 45 2.53 -0.44 -1.39
N LYS A 46 1.46 -1.15 -1.75
CA LYS A 46 1.24 -2.55 -1.40
C LYS A 46 0.96 -3.36 -2.66
N LYS A 47 1.43 -4.60 -2.72
CA LYS A 47 1.01 -5.54 -3.76
C LYS A 47 -0.48 -5.87 -3.61
N ASP A 48 -1.18 -5.93 -4.72
CA ASP A 48 -2.58 -6.35 -4.77
C ASP A 48 -2.64 -7.88 -4.73
N GLU A 49 -2.65 -8.43 -3.52
CA GLU A 49 -2.67 -9.87 -3.23
C GLU A 49 -3.84 -10.20 -2.32
N LYS A 50 -4.57 -11.27 -2.66
CA LYS A 50 -5.66 -11.82 -1.85
C LYS A 50 -5.11 -12.74 -0.78
N THR A 51 -4.54 -12.17 0.27
CA THR A 51 -3.96 -12.93 1.38
C THR A 51 -4.46 -12.42 2.71
N CYS A 52 -4.44 -13.30 3.72
CA CYS A 52 -4.95 -12.96 5.03
C CYS A 52 -4.10 -11.82 5.61
N VAL A 53 -4.76 -10.71 5.99
CA VAL A 53 -4.05 -9.53 6.51
C VAL A 53 -3.22 -9.84 7.78
N PHE A 54 -3.54 -10.93 8.49
CA PHE A 54 -2.84 -11.34 9.72
C PHE A 54 -1.72 -12.36 9.50
N CYS A 55 -1.95 -13.37 8.66
CA CYS A 55 -1.04 -14.52 8.55
C CYS A 55 -0.56 -14.82 7.13
N GLY A 56 -1.09 -14.13 6.11
CA GLY A 56 -0.69 -14.33 4.72
C GLY A 56 -1.26 -15.54 4.02
N SER A 57 -2.14 -16.30 4.67
CA SER A 57 -2.81 -17.43 4.02
C SER A 57 -3.58 -16.97 2.78
N GLU A 58 -3.49 -17.75 1.69
CA GLU A 58 -4.28 -17.54 0.46
C GLU A 58 -5.74 -18.00 0.61
N ASP A 59 -6.05 -18.77 1.67
CA ASP A 59 -7.41 -19.22 2.00
C ASP A 59 -8.18 -18.13 2.74
N VAL A 60 -8.38 -17.00 2.06
CA VAL A 60 -9.10 -15.84 2.59
C VAL A 60 -10.55 -15.81 2.15
N VAL A 61 -11.40 -15.43 3.10
CA VAL A 61 -12.76 -14.98 2.83
C VAL A 61 -12.82 -13.48 3.01
N VAL A 62 -13.52 -12.80 2.11
CA VAL A 62 -13.82 -11.38 2.27
C VAL A 62 -14.94 -11.26 3.31
N ASP A 63 -14.62 -10.74 4.49
CA ASP A 63 -15.61 -10.49 5.54
C ASP A 63 -16.57 -9.35 5.10
N PRO A 64 -17.80 -9.23 5.65
CA PRO A 64 -18.69 -8.09 5.38
C PRO A 64 -18.06 -6.70 5.65
N THR A 65 -16.98 -6.65 6.43
CA THR A 65 -16.15 -5.46 6.62
C THR A 65 -15.20 -5.15 5.45
N GLU A 66 -15.25 -5.92 4.35
CA GLU A 66 -14.33 -6.01 3.21
C GLU A 66 -12.85 -6.07 3.61
N ILE A 67 -12.57 -6.89 4.62
CA ILE A 67 -11.20 -7.27 5.00
C ILE A 67 -10.97 -8.70 4.52
N GLU A 68 -9.81 -8.96 3.94
CA GLU A 68 -9.37 -10.30 3.53
C GLU A 68 -8.78 -11.02 4.75
N ILE A 69 -9.54 -11.95 5.32
CA ILE A 69 -9.16 -12.69 6.53
C ILE A 69 -9.45 -14.18 6.33
N CYS A 70 -8.49 -15.04 6.69
CA CYS A 70 -8.72 -16.48 6.66
C CYS A 70 -9.61 -16.91 7.84
N THR A 71 -10.24 -18.07 7.70
CA THR A 71 -11.14 -18.61 8.71
C THR A 71 -10.46 -18.80 10.08
N THR A 72 -9.19 -19.18 10.09
CA THR A 72 -8.39 -19.36 11.31
C THR A 72 -8.16 -18.04 12.04
N CYS A 73 -7.61 -17.02 11.36
CA CYS A 73 -7.40 -15.72 11.98
C CYS A 73 -8.70 -15.03 12.38
N ARG A 74 -9.80 -15.29 11.67
CA ARG A 74 -11.13 -14.77 12.06
C ARG A 74 -11.61 -15.32 13.40
N GLN A 75 -11.29 -16.58 13.71
CA GLN A 75 -11.62 -17.19 14.99
C GLN A 75 -10.68 -16.72 16.11
N ASP A 76 -9.39 -16.55 15.80
CA ASP A 76 -8.37 -16.15 16.79
C ASP A 76 -8.43 -14.65 17.14
N GLN A 77 -8.71 -13.78 16.16
CA GLN A 77 -8.68 -12.32 16.29
C GLN A 77 -10.06 -11.77 16.65
N GLY A 78 -10.53 -12.08 17.85
CA GLY A 78 -11.80 -11.57 18.39
C GLY A 78 -11.92 -10.04 18.31
N LYS A 79 -12.78 -9.54 17.40
CA LYS A 79 -13.33 -8.16 17.34
C LYS A 79 -12.31 -7.01 17.48
N ARG A 80 -11.12 -7.13 16.89
CA ARG A 80 -10.18 -6.00 16.75
C ARG A 80 -9.76 -5.85 15.30
N THR A 81 -10.70 -5.45 14.44
CA THR A 81 -10.35 -5.06 13.08
C THR A 81 -10.58 -3.57 12.95
N THR A 82 -9.50 -2.80 13.05
CA THR A 82 -9.50 -1.43 12.57
C THR A 82 -9.63 -1.51 11.06
N ILE A 83 -10.70 -0.93 10.55
CA ILE A 83 -10.93 -0.75 9.12
C ILE A 83 -9.65 -0.17 8.55
N ILE A 84 -8.91 -0.96 7.76
CA ILE A 84 -7.85 -0.41 6.91
C ILE A 84 -8.64 0.44 5.93
N ASP A 85 -8.66 1.75 6.17
CA ASP A 85 -9.50 2.71 5.45
C ASP A 85 -9.32 2.42 3.95
N LYS A 86 -10.39 1.94 3.30
CA LYS A 86 -10.35 1.31 1.96
C LYS A 86 -10.10 2.31 0.84
N ARG A 87 -9.45 3.42 1.16
CA ARG A 87 -9.01 4.45 0.22
C ARG A 87 -7.69 4.05 -0.41
N TYR A 88 -7.57 2.78 -0.77
CA TYR A 88 -6.53 2.39 -1.70
C TYR A 88 -7.01 2.66 -3.12
N GLU A 89 -6.13 3.25 -3.90
CA GLU A 89 -6.33 3.46 -5.32
C GLU A 89 -5.49 2.40 -6.05
N LYS A 90 -6.18 1.47 -6.72
CA LYS A 90 -5.54 0.40 -7.47
C LYS A 90 -4.89 0.96 -8.73
N GLN A 91 -3.63 0.64 -8.95
CA GLN A 91 -2.89 1.03 -10.15
C GLN A 91 -2.19 -0.19 -10.74
N MET A 92 -2.19 -0.30 -12.06
CA MET A 92 -1.42 -1.32 -12.77
C MET A 92 -0.02 -0.78 -13.07
N ILE A 93 1.00 -1.64 -13.01
CA ILE A 93 2.36 -1.27 -13.41
C ILE A 93 2.47 -1.35 -14.93
N PRO A 94 2.59 -0.22 -15.65
CA PRO A 94 2.71 -0.22 -17.10
C PRO A 94 4.13 -0.58 -17.55
N ASN A 95 4.26 -0.79 -18.86
CA ASN A 95 5.55 -0.90 -19.58
C ASN A 95 6.40 0.35 -19.30
N GLY A 96 7.32 0.27 -18.32
CA GLY A 96 8.16 1.41 -17.93
C GLY A 96 8.42 1.57 -16.43
N ARG A 97 7.89 0.71 -15.55
CA ARG A 97 8.15 0.72 -14.10
C ARG A 97 7.79 2.06 -13.43
N ARG A 98 6.86 2.81 -14.04
CA ARG A 98 6.37 4.09 -13.53
C ARG A 98 4.92 3.94 -13.14
N ILE A 99 4.56 4.37 -11.94
CA ILE A 99 3.17 4.33 -11.48
C ILE A 99 2.64 5.74 -11.47
N VAL A 100 1.40 5.91 -11.95
CA VAL A 100 0.66 7.17 -11.85
C VAL A 100 0.20 7.33 -10.41
N ILE A 101 0.54 8.45 -9.78
CA ILE A 101 -0.05 8.80 -8.50
C ILE A 101 -1.46 9.33 -8.78
N PRO A 102 -2.50 8.67 -8.24
CA PRO A 102 -3.89 9.08 -8.41
C PRO A 102 -4.10 10.55 -8.06
N PHE A 103 -4.99 11.22 -8.79
CA PHE A 103 -5.27 12.65 -8.60
C PHE A 103 -5.66 12.98 -7.15
N LYS A 104 -6.45 12.11 -6.49
CA LYS A 104 -6.86 12.29 -5.09
C LYS A 104 -5.66 12.40 -4.15
N ILE A 105 -4.68 11.50 -4.29
CA ILE A 105 -3.46 11.49 -3.47
C ILE A 105 -2.62 12.74 -3.76
N ARG A 106 -2.41 13.08 -5.05
CA ARG A 106 -1.67 14.31 -5.42
C ARG A 106 -2.31 15.57 -4.86
N HIS A 107 -3.63 15.66 -4.95
CA HIS A 107 -4.39 16.81 -4.45
C HIS A 107 -4.33 16.93 -2.92
N GLN A 108 -4.47 15.80 -2.19
CA GLN A 108 -4.41 15.79 -0.73
C GLN A 108 -3.01 16.15 -0.21
N LEU A 109 -1.95 15.64 -0.85
CA LEU A 109 -0.57 15.93 -0.51
C LEU A 109 -0.04 17.24 -1.13
N LYS A 110 -0.87 17.92 -1.95
CA LYS A 110 -0.51 19.15 -2.68
C LYS A 110 0.78 19.01 -3.51
N ILE A 111 0.94 17.87 -4.17
CA ILE A 111 2.13 17.51 -4.94
C ILE A 111 2.02 18.03 -6.37
N GLY A 112 3.06 18.75 -6.80
CA GLY A 112 3.30 19.22 -8.16
C GLY A 112 4.48 18.53 -8.86
N GLU A 113 4.79 19.01 -10.06
CA GLU A 113 5.96 18.58 -10.81
C GLU A 113 7.26 18.89 -10.06
N GLY A 114 8.19 17.92 -10.01
CA GLY A 114 9.50 18.10 -9.40
C GLY A 114 9.55 17.89 -7.90
N ASP A 115 8.39 17.85 -7.23
CA ASP A 115 8.29 17.54 -5.80
C ASP A 115 8.81 16.14 -5.49
N LYS A 116 9.42 16.01 -4.32
CA LYS A 116 9.94 14.73 -3.82
C LYS A 116 8.88 14.08 -2.96
N LEU A 117 8.58 12.83 -3.28
CA LEU A 117 7.66 12.01 -2.52
C LEU A 117 8.41 10.88 -1.83
N GLU A 118 8.04 10.64 -0.57
CA GLU A 118 8.39 9.42 0.15
C GLU A 118 7.44 8.30 -0.25
N VAL A 119 8.01 7.28 -0.89
CA VAL A 119 7.29 6.06 -1.23
C VAL A 119 7.75 4.96 -0.31
N TRP A 120 6.80 4.37 0.39
CA TRP A 120 7.03 3.30 1.35
C TRP A 120 6.43 2.00 0.83
N SER A 121 7.14 0.89 1.07
CA SER A 121 6.58 -0.44 0.90
C SER A 121 6.77 -1.26 2.16
N TYR A 122 5.71 -1.95 2.54
CA TYR A 122 5.71 -2.95 3.61
C TYR A 122 5.77 -4.32 2.95
N ASP A 123 6.79 -5.11 3.30
CA ASP A 123 7.06 -6.44 2.74
C ASP A 123 6.27 -7.54 3.47
N ASP A 124 5.73 -7.24 4.66
CA ASP A 124 5.11 -8.22 5.54
C ASP A 124 3.71 -7.75 5.95
N HIS A 125 2.84 -8.73 6.23
CA HIS A 125 1.55 -8.60 6.92
C HIS A 125 1.58 -7.41 7.86
N LEU A 126 0.62 -6.49 7.66
CA LEU A 126 0.45 -5.28 8.46
C LEU A 126 0.74 -5.63 9.92
N GLU A 127 1.91 -5.23 10.42
CA GLU A 127 1.98 -4.87 11.82
C GLU A 127 0.91 -3.80 11.94
N ILE A 128 -0.19 -4.16 12.59
CA ILE A 128 -1.21 -3.22 12.99
C ILE A 128 -0.51 -2.31 14.00
N ILE A 129 0.25 -1.34 13.50
CA ILE A 129 0.62 -0.17 14.26
C ILE A 129 -0.72 0.45 14.57
N ASN A 130 -1.07 0.42 15.86
CA ASN A 130 -2.24 1.07 16.40
C ASN A 130 -2.27 2.49 15.82
N LEU A 131 -3.25 2.80 14.96
CA LEU A 131 -3.50 4.17 14.49
C LEU A 131 -3.79 5.13 15.67
N MET A 132 -4.04 4.58 16.87
CA MET A 132 -4.11 5.31 18.14
C MET A 132 -2.76 5.80 18.68
N ASP A 133 -1.63 5.22 18.25
CA ASP A 133 -0.29 5.67 18.67
C ASP A 133 0.25 6.80 17.78
N ILE A 134 -0.30 6.97 16.56
CA ILE A 134 0.08 8.07 15.65
C ILE A 134 -0.68 9.37 15.99
N TYR A 135 -1.92 9.28 16.51
CA TYR A 135 -2.72 10.44 16.90
C TYR A 135 -2.58 10.88 18.38
N LYS A 136 -1.61 10.33 19.12
CA LYS A 136 -1.20 10.88 20.42
C LYS A 136 0.03 11.77 20.25
N LYS A 137 -0.20 13.00 19.78
CA LYS A 137 0.48 14.20 20.28
C LYS A 137 -0.32 15.45 19.96
#